data_AF-A0A6N9T9F0-F1
#
_entry.id   AF-A0A6N9T9F0-F1
#
_cell.length_a   1.000
_cell.length_b   1.000
_cell.length_c   1.000
_cell.angle_alpha   90.00
_cell.angle_beta   90.00
_cell.angle_gamma   90.00
#
_symmetry.space_group_name_H-M   'P 1'
#
loop_
_entity.id
_entity.type
_entity.pdbx_description
1 polymer ?
#
loop_
_entity_poly.entity_id
_entity_poly.type
_entity_poly.pdbx_seq_one_letter_code
_entity_poly.pdbx_strand_id
1 'polypeptide(L)'
;MTSAIETSLRRALEQGDRADPNFRLEIYEAAERALLRLETSNGMSDEARDRHRRDLIGAIETIEDEYLGTTDDPSEVGPEDDDRLEAADAAGDRSEGESRATETTKGASGSFIPGAGPDETMALDRDERIAAAEADDEETGAPDADRRTGSRLIGPLIVLLLLFLVGVAIWIALPFFSSSGPSETAGANAGDETLTVADAIRENADVTGETSAATEWLDLYSPQVLAEFAASDEAIETVASEGGRTVVKLVQSSDGGVSDGTADAADAAVQEIELPISGEAARRFAGQKAQAEIIVGSPDGKPREFTLRCLFGGETVCGRQRFTTALPEENFLFNLQFPPEAVTGGQIAIDPSVGSGGGDLLFYGLRLRPSS
;
A
#
# COMPACT_ATOMS: atom_id res chain seq x y z
N MET A 1 11.72 36.40 19.41
CA MET A 1 11.92 36.33 17.95
C MET A 1 11.23 35.05 17.53
N THR A 2 10.23 35.14 16.66
CA THR A 2 9.44 34.02 16.14
C THR A 2 10.35 33.01 15.43
N SER A 3 10.17 31.71 15.65
CA SER A 3 10.98 30.69 14.97
C SER A 3 10.60 30.59 13.48
N ALA A 4 11.51 30.06 12.65
CA ALA A 4 11.21 29.83 11.23
C ALA A 4 10.07 28.80 11.05
N ILE A 5 10.01 27.81 11.93
CA ILE A 5 8.95 26.78 11.98
C ILE A 5 7.60 27.41 12.34
N GLU A 6 7.57 28.24 13.39
CA GLU A 6 6.36 28.96 13.82
C GLU A 6 5.83 29.88 12.71
N THR A 7 6.72 30.60 12.02
CA THR A 7 6.33 31.46 10.89
C THR A 7 5.74 30.64 9.74
N SER A 8 6.27 29.44 9.48
CA SER A 8 5.76 28.53 8.45
C SER A 8 4.39 27.97 8.82
N LEU A 9 4.20 27.54 10.07
CA LEU A 9 2.92 27.06 10.58
C LEU A 9 1.84 28.14 10.51
N ARG A 10 2.13 29.36 10.97
CA ARG A 10 1.18 30.49 10.91
C ARG A 10 0.71 30.76 9.48
N ARG A 11 1.63 30.73 8.52
CA ARG A 11 1.30 30.91 7.10
C ARG A 11 0.46 29.74 6.54
N ALA A 12 0.77 28.51 6.91
CA ALA A 12 -0.02 27.34 6.50
C ALA A 12 -1.46 27.43 7.04
N LEU A 13 -1.61 27.83 8.30
CA LEU A 13 -2.92 28.05 8.91
C LEU A 13 -3.70 29.18 8.24
N GLU A 14 -3.03 30.25 7.78
CA GLU A 14 -3.67 31.35 7.04
C GLU A 14 -4.28 30.93 5.69
N GLN A 15 -3.91 29.77 5.14
CA GLN A 15 -4.43 29.26 3.87
C GLN A 15 -5.80 28.57 3.99
N GLY A 16 -6.25 28.24 5.21
CA GLY A 16 -7.53 27.59 5.45
C GLY A 16 -8.27 28.11 6.68
N ASP A 17 -9.14 27.28 7.27
CA ASP A 17 -9.93 27.66 8.44
C ASP A 17 -9.14 27.49 9.74
N ARG A 18 -8.28 28.46 10.03
CA ARG A 18 -7.48 28.46 11.26
C ARG A 18 -8.30 28.46 12.56
N ALA A 19 -9.59 28.80 12.52
CA ALA A 19 -10.44 28.75 13.71
C ALA A 19 -10.90 27.31 14.03
N ASP A 20 -10.96 26.42 13.03
CA ASP A 20 -11.31 25.01 13.20
C ASP A 20 -10.15 24.24 13.86
N PRO A 21 -10.36 23.65 15.06
CA PRO A 21 -9.35 22.82 15.72
C PRO A 21 -8.89 21.62 14.89
N ASN A 22 -9.77 21.00 14.09
CA ASN A 22 -9.40 19.84 13.28
C ASN A 22 -8.45 20.23 12.14
N PHE A 23 -8.74 21.35 11.45
CA PHE A 23 -7.85 21.88 10.44
C PHE A 23 -6.47 22.23 11.01
N ARG A 24 -6.41 22.84 12.20
CA ARG A 24 -5.12 23.12 12.86
C ARG A 24 -4.34 21.83 13.15
N LEU A 25 -5.01 20.80 13.66
CA LEU A 25 -4.40 19.50 13.92
C LEU A 25 -3.81 18.87 12.66
N GLU A 26 -4.55 18.88 11.55
CA GLU A 26 -4.07 18.36 10.25
C GLU A 26 -2.79 19.06 9.78
N ILE A 27 -2.71 20.39 9.93
CA ILE A 27 -1.52 21.18 9.58
C ILE A 27 -0.33 20.84 10.48
N TYR A 28 -0.55 20.59 11.77
CA TYR A 28 0.51 20.19 12.69
C TYR A 28 1.04 18.79 12.38
N GLU A 29 0.17 17.83 12.09
CA GLU A 29 0.56 16.48 11.66
C GLU A 29 1.32 16.50 10.33
N ALA A 30 0.88 17.34 9.39
CA ALA A 30 1.58 17.54 8.12
C ALA A 30 2.99 18.12 8.32
N ALA A 31 3.13 19.08 9.24
CA ALA A 31 4.42 19.67 9.59
C ALA A 31 5.36 18.65 10.25
N GLU A 32 4.86 17.80 11.14
CA GLU A 32 5.65 16.71 11.75
C GLU A 32 6.14 15.72 10.70
N ARG A 33 5.25 15.27 9.80
CA ARG A 33 5.61 14.37 8.69
C ARG A 33 6.66 14.99 7.78
N ALA A 34 6.56 16.28 7.47
CA ALA A 34 7.55 17.00 6.68
C ALA A 34 8.91 17.05 7.38
N LEU A 35 8.91 17.29 8.69
CA LEU A 35 10.13 17.33 9.50
C LEU A 35 10.82 15.96 9.55
N LEU A 36 10.07 14.89 9.79
CA LEU A 36 10.61 13.52 9.82
C LEU A 36 11.27 13.11 8.50
N ARG A 37 10.66 13.49 7.36
CA ARG A 37 11.25 13.24 6.04
C ARG A 37 12.55 14.00 5.85
N LEU A 38 12.59 15.27 6.27
CA LEU A 38 13.80 16.10 6.18
C LEU A 38 14.95 15.58 7.05
N GLU A 39 14.63 15.11 8.27
CA GLU A 39 15.61 14.51 9.18
C GLU A 39 16.19 13.19 8.66
N THR A 40 15.37 12.44 7.94
CA THR A 40 15.78 11.19 7.29
C THR A 40 16.63 11.49 6.05
N SER A 41 16.22 12.43 5.20
CA SER A 41 16.93 12.77 3.96
C SER A 41 18.30 13.38 4.22
N ASN A 42 18.43 14.21 5.26
CA ASN A 42 19.65 14.98 5.51
C ASN A 42 20.62 14.29 6.48
N GLY A 43 20.28 13.10 7.00
CA GLY A 43 21.15 12.35 7.91
C GLY A 43 21.57 13.15 9.15
N MET A 44 20.65 13.91 9.75
CA MET A 44 20.94 14.80 10.88
C MET A 44 21.33 14.04 12.16
N SER A 45 22.12 14.67 13.04
CA SER A 45 22.45 14.10 14.36
C SER A 45 21.22 14.08 15.27
N ASP A 46 21.21 13.17 16.24
CA ASP A 46 20.08 13.02 17.16
C ASP A 46 19.81 14.30 17.97
N GLU A 47 20.84 15.06 18.32
CA GLU A 47 20.68 16.36 19.00
C GLU A 47 20.05 17.44 18.09
N ALA A 48 20.27 17.37 16.78
CA ALA A 48 19.63 18.27 15.82
C ALA A 48 18.14 17.92 15.65
N ARG A 49 17.81 16.63 15.56
CA ARG A 49 16.42 16.13 15.54
C ARG A 49 15.65 16.55 16.80
N ASP A 50 16.26 16.35 17.97
CA ASP A 50 15.68 16.76 19.25
C ASP A 50 15.45 18.27 19.35
N ARG A 51 16.33 19.09 18.74
CA ARG A 51 16.11 20.54 18.66
C ARG A 51 14.92 20.88 17.77
N HIS A 52 14.85 20.32 16.57
CA HIS A 52 13.71 20.57 15.69
C HIS A 52 12.38 20.13 16.29
N ARG A 53 12.36 18.97 16.96
CA ARG A 53 11.17 18.50 17.68
C ARG A 53 10.74 19.47 18.77
N ARG A 54 11.67 19.95 19.59
CA ARG A 54 11.37 20.96 20.63
C ARG A 54 10.90 22.29 20.03
N ASP A 55 11.51 22.72 18.94
CA ASP A 55 11.14 23.96 18.26
C ASP A 55 9.74 23.87 17.63
N LEU A 56 9.36 22.70 17.09
CA LEU A 56 8.02 22.43 16.59
C LEU A 56 6.97 22.44 17.71
N ILE A 57 7.24 21.73 18.81
CA ILE A 57 6.33 21.70 19.98
C ILE A 57 6.12 23.11 20.53
N GLY A 58 7.20 23.86 20.77
CA GLY A 58 7.10 25.22 21.29
C GLY A 58 6.37 26.19 20.34
N ALA A 59 6.48 25.98 19.02
CA ALA A 59 5.71 26.73 18.04
C ALA A 59 4.21 26.42 18.11
N ILE A 60 3.84 25.13 18.22
CA ILE A 60 2.44 24.70 18.35
C ILE A 60 1.83 25.26 19.64
N GLU A 61 2.52 25.12 20.78
CA GLU A 61 2.06 25.65 22.07
C GLU A 61 1.82 27.16 22.00
N THR A 62 2.76 27.91 21.41
CA THR A 62 2.61 29.36 21.22
C THR A 62 1.38 29.71 20.38
N ILE A 63 1.12 28.95 19.31
CA ILE A 63 -0.03 29.18 18.42
C ILE A 63 -1.34 28.82 19.13
N GLU A 64 -1.43 27.68 19.81
CA GLU A 64 -2.65 27.27 20.51
C GLU A 64 -2.96 28.18 21.71
N ASP A 65 -1.95 28.65 22.44
CA ASP A 65 -2.14 29.65 23.51
C ASP A 65 -2.79 30.94 22.99
N GLU A 66 -2.48 31.36 21.75
CA GLU A 66 -3.13 32.51 21.13
C GLU A 66 -4.60 32.24 20.78
N TYR A 67 -4.93 31.03 20.31
CA TYR A 67 -6.32 30.67 20.04
C TYR A 67 -7.14 30.51 21.34
N LEU A 68 -6.55 29.92 22.39
CA LEU A 68 -7.18 29.81 23.71
C LEU A 68 -7.32 31.18 24.40
N GLY A 69 -6.36 32.08 24.20
CA GLY A 69 -6.39 33.45 24.72
C GLY A 69 -7.31 34.40 23.95
N THR A 70 -7.77 34.03 22.75
CA THR A 70 -8.72 34.81 21.93
C THR A 70 -10.18 34.46 22.26
N THR A 71 -10.44 33.46 23.09
CA THR A 71 -11.80 33.07 23.53
C THR A 71 -12.45 33.97 24.58
N ASP A 72 -11.81 35.08 24.96
CA ASP A 72 -12.39 36.14 25.82
C ASP A 72 -13.09 37.24 24.99
N ASP A 73 -14.11 36.87 24.19
CA ASP A 73 -15.18 37.80 23.79
C ASP A 73 -16.49 37.40 24.51
N PRO A 74 -17.01 38.22 25.44
CA PRO A 74 -18.15 37.87 26.28
C PRO A 74 -19.48 38.11 25.55
N SER A 75 -20.07 37.05 25.01
CA SER A 75 -21.51 36.91 24.70
C SER A 75 -21.76 35.40 24.49
N GLU A 76 -22.50 34.64 25.28
CA GLU A 76 -23.67 34.92 26.10
C GLU A 76 -23.61 34.20 27.45
N VAL A 77 -24.08 34.90 28.49
CA VAL A 77 -24.38 34.37 29.81
C VAL A 77 -25.71 33.60 29.76
N GLY A 78 -25.69 32.34 30.18
CA GLY A 78 -26.85 31.62 30.69
C GLY A 78 -26.44 30.89 31.96
N PRO A 79 -27.07 31.12 33.13
CA PRO A 79 -26.48 30.82 34.42
C PRO A 79 -26.49 29.33 34.76
N GLU A 80 -25.38 28.91 35.35
CA GLU A 80 -25.20 27.67 36.10
C GLU A 80 -26.07 27.70 37.36
N ASP A 81 -26.86 26.65 37.58
CA ASP A 81 -27.28 26.23 38.92
C ASP A 81 -26.53 24.94 39.24
N ASP A 82 -25.47 25.09 40.03
CA ASP A 82 -24.82 24.01 40.78
C ASP A 82 -25.55 23.89 42.13
N ASP A 83 -26.18 22.74 42.36
CA ASP A 83 -26.42 22.24 43.71
C ASP A 83 -26.29 20.70 43.72
N ARG A 84 -25.04 20.27 43.90
CA ARG A 84 -24.58 19.57 45.11
C ARG A 84 -25.37 18.33 45.60
N LEU A 85 -24.64 17.21 45.56
CA LEU A 85 -24.57 16.06 46.50
C LEU A 85 -25.62 14.94 46.52
N GLU A 86 -25.04 13.74 46.50
CA GLU A 86 -25.17 12.64 47.46
C GLU A 86 -25.74 11.29 46.97
N ALA A 87 -25.00 10.27 47.41
CA ALA A 87 -25.13 8.86 47.13
C ALA A 87 -26.38 8.22 47.75
N ALA A 88 -26.87 7.14 47.14
CA ALA A 88 -27.38 5.98 47.88
C ALA A 88 -27.51 4.75 46.96
N ASP A 89 -26.89 3.66 47.41
CA ASP A 89 -27.31 2.28 47.25
C ASP A 89 -28.84 2.09 47.23
N ALA A 90 -29.35 1.23 46.36
CA ALA A 90 -30.31 0.18 46.74
C ALA A 90 -30.59 -0.80 45.59
N ALA A 91 -30.47 -2.08 45.95
CA ALA A 91 -30.88 -3.25 45.21
C ALA A 91 -32.39 -3.34 44.95
N GLY A 92 -32.77 -4.12 43.93
CA GLY A 92 -34.12 -4.63 43.68
C GLY A 92 -34.19 -5.21 42.25
N ASP A 93 -33.92 -6.49 42.01
CA ASP A 93 -34.78 -7.65 42.25
C ASP A 93 -35.92 -7.82 41.23
N ARG A 94 -35.81 -8.92 40.44
CA ARG A 94 -36.84 -9.69 39.72
C ARG A 94 -37.67 -9.00 38.62
N SER A 95 -37.59 -9.56 37.41
CA SER A 95 -38.65 -10.48 36.98
C SER A 95 -38.20 -11.37 35.82
N GLU A 96 -38.34 -12.67 36.05
CA GLU A 96 -38.36 -13.71 35.05
C GLU A 96 -39.50 -13.50 34.04
N GLY A 97 -39.28 -13.98 32.82
CA GLY A 97 -40.22 -13.95 31.71
C GLY A 97 -39.90 -15.08 30.72
N GLU A 98 -40.05 -16.29 31.20
CA GLU A 98 -39.97 -17.54 30.46
C GLU A 98 -41.05 -17.60 29.36
N SER A 99 -40.66 -17.92 28.12
CA SER A 99 -41.52 -18.74 27.27
C SER A 99 -40.72 -19.53 26.23
N ARG A 100 -41.04 -20.81 26.26
CA ARG A 100 -40.46 -21.97 25.58
C ARG A 100 -41.45 -22.45 24.52
N ALA A 101 -40.94 -22.84 23.34
CA ALA A 101 -41.39 -23.96 22.48
C ALA A 101 -40.69 -23.78 21.11
N THR A 102 -39.70 -24.56 20.69
CA THR A 102 -39.72 -25.97 20.23
C THR A 102 -40.66 -26.21 19.04
N GLU A 103 -40.10 -26.39 17.84
CA GLU A 103 -40.46 -27.55 17.01
C GLU A 103 -39.41 -27.88 15.94
N THR A 104 -39.03 -29.16 15.94
CA THR A 104 -38.21 -29.87 14.96
C THR A 104 -39.10 -30.38 13.84
N THR A 105 -38.71 -30.26 12.58
CA THR A 105 -39.12 -31.22 11.54
C THR A 105 -37.99 -31.56 10.58
N LYS A 106 -37.93 -32.86 10.29
CA LYS A 106 -36.95 -33.63 9.52
C LYS A 106 -37.57 -33.94 8.15
N GLY A 107 -36.82 -33.87 7.06
CA GLY A 107 -37.28 -34.31 5.74
C GLY A 107 -36.12 -34.61 4.80
N ALA A 108 -36.06 -35.83 4.31
CA ALA A 108 -34.95 -36.41 3.56
C ALA A 108 -35.29 -36.66 2.08
N SER A 109 -34.23 -36.83 1.27
CA SER A 109 -34.05 -37.87 0.22
C SER A 109 -34.06 -37.46 -1.26
N GLY A 110 -33.09 -38.04 -2.00
CA GLY A 110 -33.07 -38.28 -3.46
C GLY A 110 -31.92 -37.56 -4.20
N SER A 111 -30.68 -38.08 -4.31
CA SER A 111 -30.17 -39.14 -5.22
C SER A 111 -30.39 -38.91 -6.72
N PHE A 112 -29.32 -38.56 -7.47
CA PHE A 112 -29.05 -39.04 -8.83
C PHE A 112 -27.60 -38.74 -9.30
N ILE A 113 -26.82 -39.78 -9.67
CA ILE A 113 -25.64 -39.76 -10.56
C ILE A 113 -25.81 -40.93 -11.55
N PRO A 114 -25.43 -40.82 -12.83
CA PRO A 114 -24.19 -41.45 -13.37
C PRO A 114 -23.53 -40.59 -14.49
N GLY A 115 -22.30 -40.74 -14.99
CA GLY A 115 -21.17 -41.69 -14.91
C GLY A 115 -19.95 -41.06 -15.66
N ALA A 116 -18.69 -41.39 -15.34
CA ALA A 116 -17.80 -42.37 -16.04
C ALA A 116 -17.71 -42.19 -17.58
N GLY A 117 -16.58 -42.05 -18.28
CA GLY A 117 -15.15 -42.31 -18.02
C GLY A 117 -14.26 -41.83 -19.22
N PRO A 118 -12.99 -42.30 -19.34
CA PRO A 118 -11.87 -41.62 -20.03
C PRO A 118 -11.42 -42.30 -21.37
N ASP A 119 -10.17 -42.01 -21.82
CA ASP A 119 -9.41 -42.43 -23.02
C ASP A 119 -9.52 -41.50 -24.26
N GLU A 120 -8.51 -41.26 -25.10
CA GLU A 120 -7.28 -41.99 -25.39
C GLU A 120 -6.27 -41.07 -26.12
N THR A 121 -5.01 -41.45 -26.05
CA THR A 121 -3.86 -41.01 -26.85
C THR A 121 -4.06 -41.20 -28.37
N MET A 122 -3.57 -40.27 -29.21
CA MET A 122 -2.97 -40.62 -30.50
C MET A 122 -1.89 -39.61 -30.90
N ALA A 123 -0.65 -40.09 -30.88
CA ALA A 123 0.41 -39.65 -31.78
C ALA A 123 0.05 -40.00 -33.22
N LEU A 124 0.42 -39.17 -34.18
CA LEU A 124 0.94 -39.65 -35.47
C LEU A 124 1.92 -38.62 -36.05
N ASP A 125 3.17 -39.09 -36.12
CA ASP A 125 4.25 -38.67 -36.99
C ASP A 125 3.82 -38.46 -38.45
N ARG A 126 4.53 -37.52 -39.08
CA ARG A 126 4.85 -37.51 -40.50
C ARG A 126 6.22 -36.83 -40.62
N ASP A 127 7.34 -37.55 -40.58
CA ASP A 127 7.91 -38.39 -41.65
C ASP A 127 8.14 -37.50 -42.91
N GLU A 128 9.37 -37.11 -43.24
CA GLU A 128 10.30 -37.81 -44.13
C GLU A 128 11.27 -36.71 -44.66
N ARG A 129 12.55 -36.87 -45.02
CA ARG A 129 13.39 -38.03 -45.32
C ARG A 129 14.81 -37.53 -45.70
N ILE A 130 15.81 -38.39 -45.46
CA ILE A 130 16.98 -38.73 -46.34
C ILE A 130 18.10 -37.67 -46.45
N ALA A 131 19.41 -37.96 -46.39
CA ALA A 131 20.29 -39.14 -46.21
C ALA A 131 21.70 -38.56 -45.92
N ALA A 132 22.50 -39.08 -44.98
CA ALA A 132 23.44 -40.21 -45.05
C ALA A 132 24.67 -40.06 -45.99
N ALA A 133 25.83 -40.46 -45.43
CA ALA A 133 27.17 -40.75 -46.00
C ALA A 133 28.26 -39.69 -45.67
N GLU A 134 29.12 -39.91 -44.65
CA GLU A 134 30.43 -40.64 -44.67
C GLU A 134 31.54 -39.81 -45.37
N ALA A 135 32.51 -39.23 -44.65
CA ALA A 135 33.77 -39.79 -44.10
C ALA A 135 34.85 -40.03 -45.17
N ASP A 136 35.96 -39.28 -45.10
CA ASP A 136 37.36 -39.77 -45.05
C ASP A 136 38.44 -38.66 -45.22
N ASP A 137 39.43 -38.72 -44.31
CA ASP A 137 40.90 -38.53 -44.42
C ASP A 137 41.54 -37.23 -44.99
N GLU A 138 42.36 -36.52 -44.19
CA GLU A 138 43.85 -36.58 -44.04
C GLU A 138 44.58 -36.05 -45.30
N GLU A 139 45.61 -35.20 -45.30
CA GLU A 139 46.59 -34.67 -44.35
C GLU A 139 47.33 -33.51 -45.06
N THR A 140 48.11 -32.72 -44.31
CA THR A 140 49.29 -31.90 -44.72
C THR A 140 49.11 -30.43 -45.14
N GLY A 141 49.83 -29.55 -44.41
CA GLY A 141 50.38 -28.30 -44.95
C GLY A 141 50.17 -27.04 -44.11
N ALA A 142 51.06 -26.79 -43.15
CA ALA A 142 51.45 -25.42 -42.73
C ALA A 142 52.87 -25.16 -43.29
N PRO A 143 53.32 -23.93 -43.60
CA PRO A 143 53.16 -22.72 -42.77
C PRO A 143 52.99 -21.35 -43.49
N ASP A 144 52.72 -20.32 -42.67
CA ASP A 144 53.01 -18.87 -42.78
C ASP A 144 52.80 -18.10 -44.11
N ALA A 145 51.91 -17.08 -44.08
CA ALA A 145 52.29 -15.65 -44.19
C ALA A 145 51.09 -14.73 -44.52
N ASP A 146 50.83 -13.80 -43.58
CA ASP A 146 50.62 -12.36 -43.75
C ASP A 146 49.73 -11.79 -44.91
N ARG A 147 48.72 -11.02 -44.47
CA ARG A 147 48.21 -9.73 -45.00
C ARG A 147 47.00 -9.64 -45.95
N ARG A 148 45.94 -9.12 -45.32
CA ARG A 148 45.15 -7.91 -45.68
C ARG A 148 44.25 -8.02 -46.91
N THR A 149 43.02 -8.46 -46.68
CA THR A 149 41.89 -8.15 -47.57
C THR A 149 41.11 -6.96 -47.03
N GLY A 150 41.14 -5.85 -47.78
CA GLY A 150 40.45 -4.62 -47.45
C GLY A 150 38.93 -4.77 -47.49
N SER A 151 38.29 -4.60 -46.33
CA SER A 151 36.86 -4.31 -46.23
C SER A 151 36.68 -2.80 -46.15
N ARG A 152 36.34 -2.16 -47.27
CA ARG A 152 36.00 -0.73 -47.35
C ARG A 152 34.55 -0.44 -46.98
N LEU A 153 33.92 -1.24 -46.13
CA LEU A 153 32.52 -1.09 -45.72
C LEU A 153 32.33 -0.80 -44.22
N ILE A 154 33.43 -0.69 -43.45
CA ILE A 154 33.38 -0.31 -42.02
C ILE A 154 33.21 1.22 -41.85
N GLY A 155 33.53 2.01 -42.88
CA GLY A 155 33.39 3.47 -42.88
C GLY A 155 31.98 3.99 -42.59
N PRO A 156 30.92 3.57 -43.31
CA PRO A 156 29.58 4.11 -43.09
C PRO A 156 28.98 3.70 -41.73
N LEU A 157 29.33 2.52 -41.20
CA LEU A 157 28.75 2.00 -39.96
C LEU A 157 29.29 2.74 -38.73
N ILE A 158 30.59 3.08 -38.73
CA ILE A 158 31.19 3.91 -37.67
C ILE A 158 30.64 5.35 -37.71
N VAL A 159 30.40 5.89 -38.91
CA VAL A 159 29.80 7.24 -39.06
C VAL A 159 28.36 7.27 -38.56
N LEU A 160 27.56 6.24 -38.86
CA LEU A 160 26.20 6.12 -38.33
C LEU A 160 26.17 5.97 -36.80
N LEU A 161 27.08 5.17 -36.24
CA LEU A 161 27.21 5.01 -34.79
C LEU A 161 27.60 6.34 -34.10
N LEU A 162 28.51 7.10 -34.69
CA LEU A 162 28.89 8.42 -34.18
C LEU A 162 27.74 9.43 -34.26
N LEU A 163 26.99 9.45 -35.36
CA LEU A 163 25.81 10.33 -35.49
C LEU A 163 24.71 9.96 -34.49
N PHE A 164 24.52 8.65 -34.23
CA PHE A 164 23.59 8.18 -33.22
C PHE A 164 24.00 8.62 -31.81
N LEU A 165 25.28 8.46 -31.45
CA LEU A 165 25.80 8.93 -30.15
C LEU A 165 25.67 10.44 -29.97
N VAL A 166 25.93 11.23 -31.02
CA VAL A 166 25.74 12.68 -30.98
C VAL A 166 24.26 13.04 -30.84
N GLY A 167 23.35 12.34 -31.53
CA GLY A 167 21.91 12.54 -31.39
C GLY A 167 21.41 12.23 -29.97
N VAL A 168 21.87 11.14 -29.37
CA VAL A 168 21.56 10.78 -27.97
C VAL A 168 22.13 11.82 -27.00
N ALA A 169 23.36 12.27 -27.20
CA ALA A 169 23.97 13.31 -26.38
C ALA A 169 23.19 14.63 -26.45
N ILE A 170 22.74 15.04 -27.64
CA ILE A 170 21.90 16.23 -27.83
C ILE A 170 20.53 16.04 -27.18
N TRP A 171 19.90 14.88 -27.33
CA TRP A 171 18.60 14.60 -26.72
C TRP A 171 18.63 14.62 -25.19
N ILE A 172 19.72 14.13 -24.59
CA ILE A 172 19.97 14.21 -23.14
C ILE A 172 20.32 15.63 -22.69
N ALA A 173 21.01 16.43 -23.51
CA ALA A 173 21.41 17.79 -23.16
C ALA A 173 20.29 18.84 -23.33
N LEU A 174 19.32 18.61 -24.23
CA LEU A 174 18.19 19.52 -24.47
C LEU A 174 17.36 19.87 -23.21
N PRO A 175 17.00 18.93 -22.31
CA PRO A 175 16.32 19.30 -21.06
C PRO A 175 17.20 20.10 -20.10
N PHE A 176 18.53 20.00 -20.22
CA PHE A 176 19.49 20.69 -19.35
C PHE A 176 19.77 22.13 -19.79
N PHE A 177 19.56 22.44 -21.08
CA PHE A 177 19.77 23.79 -21.61
C PHE A 177 18.49 24.64 -21.54
N SER A 178 17.31 24.01 -21.60
CA SER A 178 16.02 24.69 -21.42
C SER A 178 15.72 25.14 -19.99
N SER A 179 16.53 24.74 -18.99
CA SER A 179 16.44 25.19 -17.59
C SER A 179 17.28 26.44 -17.27
N SER A 180 17.97 27.03 -18.26
CA SER A 180 18.72 28.28 -18.07
C SER A 180 18.04 29.47 -18.76
N GLY A 181 16.84 29.81 -18.28
CA GLY A 181 16.24 31.12 -18.51
C GLY A 181 16.88 32.14 -17.56
N PRO A 182 17.41 33.28 -18.03
CA PRO A 182 17.85 34.35 -17.16
C PRO A 182 16.62 35.03 -16.55
N SER A 183 16.21 34.60 -15.37
CA SER A 183 15.27 35.36 -14.54
C SER A 183 16.00 36.58 -14.00
N GLU A 184 15.64 37.75 -14.54
CA GLU A 184 16.13 39.03 -14.06
C GLU A 184 15.83 39.19 -12.56
N THR A 185 16.89 39.54 -11.86
CA THR A 185 17.00 39.77 -10.43
C THR A 185 16.11 40.90 -9.94
N ALA A 186 15.23 40.59 -8.98
CA ALA A 186 14.87 41.53 -7.92
C ALA A 186 14.54 40.74 -6.64
N GLY A 187 15.44 40.81 -5.66
CA GLY A 187 15.14 40.46 -4.27
C GLY A 187 15.92 39.29 -3.67
N ALA A 188 17.18 39.54 -3.32
CA ALA A 188 17.89 39.01 -2.15
C ALA A 188 17.45 37.65 -1.55
N ASN A 189 18.21 36.59 -1.86
CA ASN A 189 19.15 35.89 -0.96
C ASN A 189 19.43 34.50 -1.55
N ALA A 190 20.57 34.36 -2.23
CA ALA A 190 21.14 33.06 -2.52
C ALA A 190 21.93 32.60 -1.29
N GLY A 191 21.41 31.58 -0.62
CA GLY A 191 22.16 30.75 0.32
C GLY A 191 21.70 29.33 0.10
N ASP A 192 22.65 28.48 -0.31
CA ASP A 192 22.70 27.03 -0.07
C ASP A 192 21.34 26.30 -0.11
N GLU A 193 21.06 25.55 -1.18
CA GLU A 193 19.91 24.63 -1.29
C GLU A 193 20.04 23.48 -0.26
N THR A 194 19.93 23.84 1.00
CA THR A 194 19.47 22.98 2.08
C THR A 194 17.97 23.24 2.13
N LEU A 195 17.17 22.26 1.75
CA LEU A 195 15.72 22.29 1.98
C LEU A 195 15.50 22.67 3.45
N THR A 196 15.00 23.87 3.70
CA THR A 196 14.81 24.30 5.08
C THR A 196 13.54 23.64 5.62
N VAL A 197 13.45 23.47 6.94
CA VAL A 197 12.23 22.97 7.60
C VAL A 197 11.00 23.78 7.16
N ALA A 198 11.17 25.08 6.93
CA ALA A 198 10.10 25.97 6.46
C ALA A 198 9.72 25.77 4.99
N ASP A 199 10.58 25.19 4.15
CA ASP A 199 10.26 24.81 2.77
C ASP A 199 9.53 23.48 2.73
N ALA A 200 9.96 22.51 3.54
CA ALA A 200 9.32 21.20 3.64
C ALA A 200 7.89 21.28 4.20
N ILE A 201 7.66 22.13 5.20
CA ILE A 201 6.32 22.39 5.75
C ILE A 201 5.44 23.08 4.69
N ARG A 202 6.00 24.01 3.90
CA ARG A 202 5.25 24.73 2.86
C ARG A 202 4.81 23.82 1.72
N GLU A 203 5.70 22.95 1.23
CA GLU A 203 5.37 21.99 0.17
C GLU A 203 4.26 21.02 0.59
N ASN A 204 4.16 20.70 1.88
CA ASN A 204 3.09 19.83 2.41
C ASN A 204 1.81 20.60 2.77
N ALA A 205 1.89 21.87 3.17
CA ALA A 205 0.72 22.70 3.45
C ALA A 205 -0.08 23.05 2.18
N ASP A 206 0.60 23.28 1.05
CA ASP A 206 -0.04 23.55 -0.25
C ASP A 206 -0.83 22.34 -0.79
N VAL A 207 -0.67 21.15 -0.18
CA VAL A 207 -1.44 19.92 -0.48
C VAL A 207 -2.75 19.84 0.32
N THR A 208 -2.91 20.65 1.37
CA THR A 208 -4.08 20.63 2.28
C THR A 208 -5.18 21.63 1.93
N GLY A 209 -4.95 22.51 0.94
CA GLY A 209 -5.99 23.33 0.30
C GLY A 209 -6.34 22.76 -1.06
N GLU A 210 -7.52 22.14 -1.20
CA GLU A 210 -8.03 21.51 -2.43
C GLU A 210 -7.37 20.18 -2.82
N THR A 211 -7.36 19.20 -1.91
CA THR A 211 -7.15 17.81 -2.32
C THR A 211 -8.34 17.35 -3.18
N SER A 212 -8.14 17.30 -4.49
CA SER A 212 -8.95 16.54 -5.43
C SER A 212 -9.05 15.09 -4.94
N ALA A 213 -10.10 14.80 -4.16
CA ALA A 213 -10.36 13.51 -3.54
C ALA A 213 -10.53 12.36 -4.56
N ALA A 214 -10.49 12.63 -5.86
CA ALA A 214 -10.69 11.65 -6.92
C ALA A 214 -9.41 10.94 -7.41
N THR A 215 -8.21 11.33 -6.95
CA THR A 215 -6.95 10.76 -7.52
C THR A 215 -5.94 10.24 -6.48
N GLU A 216 -6.08 10.58 -5.20
CA GLU A 216 -5.11 10.20 -4.18
C GLU A 216 -5.42 8.82 -3.57
N TRP A 217 -4.39 8.01 -3.38
CA TRP A 217 -4.46 6.71 -2.71
C TRP A 217 -4.46 6.90 -1.18
N LEU A 218 -5.40 6.24 -0.50
CA LEU A 218 -5.41 6.04 0.94
C LEU A 218 -4.72 4.71 1.27
N ASP A 219 -3.58 4.77 1.96
CA ASP A 219 -2.91 3.59 2.47
C ASP A 219 -3.67 3.04 3.69
N LEU A 220 -4.24 1.84 3.57
CA LEU A 220 -4.93 1.15 4.67
C LEU A 220 -3.97 0.36 5.54
N TYR A 221 -3.04 -0.33 4.89
CA TYR A 221 -2.06 -1.17 5.56
C TYR A 221 -0.69 -0.95 4.95
N SER A 222 0.24 -0.51 5.79
CA SER A 222 1.67 -0.62 5.55
C SER A 222 2.22 -1.86 6.25
N PRO A 223 3.44 -2.33 5.90
CA PRO A 223 4.07 -3.42 6.62
C PRO A 223 4.29 -3.12 8.11
N GLN A 224 4.45 -1.84 8.48
CA GLN A 224 4.63 -1.43 9.87
C GLN A 224 3.34 -1.60 10.67
N VAL A 225 2.21 -1.10 10.12
CA VAL A 225 0.89 -1.26 10.75
C VAL A 225 0.55 -2.74 10.87
N LEU A 226 0.77 -3.52 9.80
CA LEU A 226 0.44 -4.95 9.84
C LEU A 226 1.34 -5.75 10.79
N ALA A 227 2.60 -5.33 11.00
CA ALA A 227 3.50 -5.94 11.97
C ALA A 227 3.01 -5.83 13.42
N GLU A 228 2.17 -4.84 13.74
CA GLU A 228 1.55 -4.72 15.08
C GLU A 228 0.56 -5.86 15.36
N PHE A 229 -0.07 -6.41 14.31
CA PHE A 229 -1.01 -7.53 14.42
C PHE A 229 -0.30 -8.88 14.57
N ALA A 230 1.00 -8.96 14.26
CA ALA A 230 1.79 -10.19 14.38
C ALA A 230 1.87 -10.75 15.82
N ALA A 231 1.63 -9.90 16.83
CA ALA A 231 1.56 -10.33 18.23
C ALA A 231 0.23 -11.00 18.60
N SER A 232 -0.84 -10.73 17.85
CA SER A 232 -2.20 -11.20 18.11
C SER A 232 -2.69 -12.27 17.13
N ASP A 233 -2.05 -12.39 15.98
CA ASP A 233 -2.42 -13.34 14.92
C ASP A 233 -1.19 -14.13 14.45
N GLU A 234 -1.21 -15.43 14.70
CA GLU A 234 -0.14 -16.37 14.35
C GLU A 234 0.02 -16.53 12.84
N ALA A 235 -1.01 -16.18 12.06
CA ALA A 235 -0.97 -16.17 10.60
C ALA A 235 -0.19 -14.95 10.05
N ILE A 236 0.28 -14.04 10.91
CA ILE A 236 1.01 -12.83 10.56
C ILE A 236 2.39 -12.87 11.22
N GLU A 237 3.44 -13.09 10.42
CA GLU A 237 4.83 -13.10 10.90
C GLU A 237 5.60 -11.87 10.40
N THR A 238 6.38 -11.24 11.27
CA THR A 238 7.29 -10.17 10.84
C THR A 238 8.56 -10.77 10.23
N VAL A 239 8.94 -10.28 9.05
CA VAL A 239 10.16 -10.70 8.34
C VAL A 239 11.01 -9.48 8.03
N ALA A 240 12.27 -9.52 8.45
CA ALA A 240 13.23 -8.53 8.02
C ALA A 240 13.58 -8.78 6.54
N SER A 241 13.31 -7.81 5.66
CA SER A 241 13.76 -7.90 4.28
C SER A 241 15.25 -7.55 4.18
N GLU A 242 15.95 -8.20 3.25
CA GLU A 242 17.27 -7.78 2.80
C GLU A 242 17.16 -6.34 2.26
N GLY A 243 17.69 -5.37 2.99
CA GLY A 243 17.52 -3.94 2.70
C GLY A 243 16.90 -3.09 3.82
N GLY A 244 16.55 -3.70 4.96
CA GLY A 244 16.10 -2.97 6.14
C GLY A 244 14.65 -2.49 6.09
N ARG A 245 13.89 -2.85 5.03
CA ARG A 245 12.44 -2.65 4.99
C ARG A 245 11.74 -3.76 5.78
N THR A 246 10.83 -3.39 6.68
CA THR A 246 9.92 -4.35 7.31
C THR A 246 9.00 -4.92 6.25
N VAL A 247 8.87 -6.25 6.22
CA VAL A 247 7.90 -6.98 5.40
C VAL A 247 7.15 -7.91 6.33
N VAL A 248 5.89 -8.17 6.03
CA VAL A 248 5.08 -9.12 6.79
C VAL A 248 4.86 -10.35 5.94
N LYS A 249 4.96 -11.53 6.55
CA LYS A 249 4.64 -12.80 5.92
C LYS A 249 3.30 -13.27 6.42
N LEU A 250 2.37 -13.46 5.50
CA LEU A 250 1.08 -14.08 5.73
C LEU A 250 1.27 -15.59 5.63
N VAL A 251 1.14 -16.28 6.75
CA VAL A 251 1.44 -17.71 6.87
C VAL A 251 0.23 -18.52 6.42
N GLN A 252 0.47 -19.58 5.67
CA GLN A 252 -0.58 -20.54 5.35
C GLN A 252 -1.07 -21.25 6.62
N SER A 253 -2.37 -21.52 6.68
CA SER A 253 -2.88 -22.36 7.75
C SER A 253 -2.36 -23.79 7.59
N SER A 254 -1.69 -24.30 8.63
CA SER A 254 -1.17 -25.67 8.62
C SER A 254 -2.26 -26.74 8.79
N ASP A 255 -3.50 -26.34 9.11
CA ASP A 255 -4.66 -27.22 9.27
C ASP A 255 -5.32 -27.63 7.93
N GLY A 256 -4.79 -27.16 6.81
CA GLY A 256 -5.08 -27.70 5.46
C GLY A 256 -4.36 -29.02 5.19
N GLY A 257 -4.43 -29.98 6.13
CA GLY A 257 -3.93 -31.33 5.91
C GLY A 257 -4.57 -31.89 4.64
N VAL A 258 -3.73 -32.42 3.74
CA VAL A 258 -4.14 -33.20 2.57
C VAL A 258 -5.06 -34.32 3.06
N SER A 259 -6.37 -34.05 3.06
CA SER A 259 -7.37 -35.06 3.32
C SER A 259 -7.54 -35.80 2.02
N ASP A 260 -7.01 -37.03 2.02
CA ASP A 260 -7.19 -38.02 0.96
C ASP A 260 -8.69 -38.22 0.69
N GLY A 261 -9.18 -37.47 -0.30
CA GLY A 261 -10.28 -37.85 -1.18
C GLY A 261 -11.69 -38.11 -0.61
N THR A 262 -12.02 -37.80 0.65
CA THR A 262 -13.36 -38.19 1.16
C THR A 262 -14.04 -37.27 2.19
N ALA A 263 -13.57 -36.03 2.41
CA ALA A 263 -14.33 -35.05 3.20
C ALA A 263 -15.07 -34.11 2.24
N ASP A 264 -16.38 -33.91 2.47
CA ASP A 264 -17.17 -32.90 1.77
C ASP A 264 -16.42 -31.55 1.81
N ALA A 265 -16.03 -31.06 0.63
CA ALA A 265 -15.09 -29.96 0.41
C ALA A 265 -15.62 -28.56 0.79
N ALA A 266 -16.52 -28.48 1.77
CA ALA A 266 -17.23 -27.25 2.12
C ALA A 266 -16.78 -26.61 3.44
N ASP A 267 -15.94 -27.27 4.26
CA ASP A 267 -15.63 -26.72 5.60
C ASP A 267 -14.30 -27.23 6.18
N ALA A 268 -13.28 -27.44 5.34
CA ALA A 268 -11.92 -27.37 5.87
C ALA A 268 -11.72 -25.91 6.28
N ALA A 269 -11.41 -25.65 7.55
CA ALA A 269 -11.24 -24.31 8.09
C ALA A 269 -10.13 -23.58 7.33
N VAL A 270 -10.52 -22.88 6.26
CA VAL A 270 -9.65 -21.96 5.53
C VAL A 270 -9.40 -20.82 6.50
N GLN A 271 -8.16 -20.67 6.98
CA GLN A 271 -7.80 -19.51 7.79
C GLN A 271 -7.64 -18.32 6.86
N GLU A 272 -8.76 -17.63 6.65
CA GLU A 272 -8.75 -16.30 6.07
C GLU A 272 -8.17 -15.33 7.12
N ILE A 273 -7.10 -14.63 6.76
CA ILE A 273 -6.49 -13.59 7.58
C ILE A 273 -7.34 -12.33 7.41
N GLU A 274 -8.03 -11.91 8.48
CA GLU A 274 -8.98 -10.81 8.45
C GLU A 274 -8.31 -9.49 8.84
N LEU A 275 -8.15 -8.60 7.87
CA LEU A 275 -7.58 -7.27 8.06
C LEU A 275 -8.70 -6.23 8.20
N PRO A 276 -8.92 -5.62 9.38
CA PRO A 276 -10.01 -4.66 9.58
C PRO A 276 -9.86 -3.39 8.73
N ILE A 277 -10.91 -2.94 8.08
CA ILE A 277 -11.01 -1.60 7.51
C ILE A 277 -11.61 -0.69 8.58
N SER A 278 -10.88 0.35 8.98
CA SER A 278 -11.34 1.31 9.98
C SER A 278 -12.64 2.01 9.55
N GLY A 279 -13.46 2.40 10.52
CA GLY A 279 -14.73 3.10 10.24
C GLY A 279 -14.53 4.44 9.52
N GLU A 280 -13.42 5.13 9.77
CA GLU A 280 -13.06 6.37 9.03
C GLU A 280 -12.79 6.10 7.55
N ALA A 281 -12.00 5.07 7.23
CA ALA A 281 -11.69 4.70 5.86
C ALA A 281 -12.97 4.26 5.15
N ALA A 282 -13.78 3.43 5.81
CA ALA A 282 -15.03 2.95 5.23
C ALA A 282 -16.07 4.07 5.03
N ARG A 283 -16.15 5.06 5.95
CA ARG A 283 -16.99 6.27 5.77
C ARG A 283 -16.55 7.11 4.57
N ARG A 284 -15.24 7.24 4.32
CA ARG A 284 -14.72 8.01 3.17
C ARG A 284 -15.20 7.46 1.83
N PHE A 285 -15.36 6.14 1.73
CA PHE A 285 -15.80 5.47 0.50
C PHE A 285 -17.28 5.06 0.52
N ALA A 286 -18.04 5.32 1.58
CA ALA A 286 -19.40 4.81 1.74
C ALA A 286 -20.30 5.15 0.53
N GLY A 287 -20.90 4.12 -0.07
CA GLY A 287 -21.72 4.24 -1.28
C GLY A 287 -20.96 4.49 -2.59
N GLN A 288 -19.62 4.54 -2.56
CA GLN A 288 -18.77 4.75 -3.73
C GLN A 288 -18.05 3.47 -4.17
N LYS A 289 -17.71 3.41 -5.46
CA LYS A 289 -16.76 2.42 -5.97
C LYS A 289 -15.35 2.87 -5.57
N ALA A 290 -14.56 1.90 -5.18
CA ALA A 290 -13.14 2.09 -4.94
C ALA A 290 -12.35 1.11 -5.80
N GLN A 291 -11.17 1.55 -6.21
CA GLN A 291 -10.12 0.66 -6.69
C GLN A 291 -9.15 0.44 -5.54
N ALA A 292 -8.90 -0.82 -5.25
CA ALA A 292 -7.90 -1.26 -4.31
C ALA A 292 -6.65 -1.75 -5.03
N GLU A 293 -5.51 -1.57 -4.38
CA GLU A 293 -4.25 -2.17 -4.77
C GLU A 293 -3.66 -2.90 -3.58
N ILE A 294 -3.44 -4.19 -3.74
CA ILE A 294 -2.71 -5.02 -2.80
C ILE A 294 -1.35 -5.38 -3.40
N ILE A 295 -0.30 -5.24 -2.61
CA ILE A 295 1.08 -5.53 -3.02
C ILE A 295 1.54 -6.75 -2.24
N VAL A 296 1.74 -7.86 -2.95
CA VAL A 296 2.15 -9.14 -2.36
C VAL A 296 3.21 -9.83 -3.21
N GLY A 297 3.89 -10.83 -2.66
CA GLY A 297 4.89 -11.57 -3.39
C GLY A 297 5.13 -12.98 -2.86
N SER A 298 5.85 -13.76 -3.67
CA SER A 298 6.26 -15.12 -3.36
C SER A 298 7.61 -15.10 -2.63
N PRO A 299 7.70 -15.66 -1.40
CA PRO A 299 8.95 -15.66 -0.63
C PRO A 299 10.06 -16.52 -1.25
N ASP A 300 9.71 -17.51 -2.10
CA ASP A 300 10.66 -18.43 -2.73
C ASP A 300 10.65 -18.37 -4.27
N GLY A 301 9.97 -17.39 -4.85
CA GLY A 301 9.85 -17.21 -6.30
C GLY A 301 9.06 -18.31 -7.01
N LYS A 302 8.40 -19.22 -6.27
CA LYS A 302 7.51 -20.22 -6.86
C LYS A 302 6.11 -19.62 -7.09
N PRO A 303 5.37 -20.08 -8.12
CA PRO A 303 3.99 -19.68 -8.30
C PRO A 303 3.13 -20.05 -7.09
N ARG A 304 2.43 -19.05 -6.55
CA ARG A 304 1.50 -19.19 -5.43
C ARG A 304 0.17 -18.57 -5.79
N GLU A 305 -0.91 -19.18 -5.34
CA GLU A 305 -2.25 -18.71 -5.55
C GLU A 305 -2.89 -18.31 -4.22
N PHE A 306 -3.61 -17.19 -4.23
CA PHE A 306 -4.28 -16.67 -3.06
C PHE A 306 -5.65 -16.10 -3.41
N THR A 307 -6.53 -16.04 -2.41
CA THR A 307 -7.83 -15.40 -2.57
C THR A 307 -8.04 -14.25 -1.62
N LEU A 308 -8.89 -13.31 -2.03
CA LEU A 308 -9.25 -12.13 -1.26
C LEU A 308 -10.76 -11.94 -1.29
N ARG A 309 -11.32 -11.56 -0.14
CA ARG A 309 -12.71 -11.15 0.02
C ARG A 309 -12.80 -9.84 0.78
N CYS A 310 -13.77 -9.03 0.40
CA CYS A 310 -14.09 -7.77 1.09
C CYS A 310 -15.39 -7.97 1.86
N LEU A 311 -15.35 -7.95 3.18
CA LEU A 311 -16.44 -8.25 4.09
C LEU A 311 -16.98 -6.98 4.75
N PHE A 312 -18.28 -6.74 4.63
CA PHE A 312 -18.99 -5.66 5.34
C PHE A 312 -20.27 -6.24 5.93
N GLY A 313 -20.46 -6.12 7.24
CA GLY A 313 -21.60 -6.75 7.93
C GLY A 313 -21.66 -8.28 7.79
N GLY A 314 -20.52 -8.93 7.49
CA GLY A 314 -20.44 -10.38 7.22
C GLY A 314 -20.74 -10.78 5.77
N GLU A 315 -21.16 -9.85 4.92
CA GLU A 315 -21.43 -10.10 3.49
C GLU A 315 -20.24 -9.70 2.63
N THR A 316 -20.02 -10.43 1.53
CA THR A 316 -18.93 -10.13 0.60
C THR A 316 -19.36 -9.15 -0.49
N VAL A 317 -18.63 -8.04 -0.65
CA VAL A 317 -18.98 -6.96 -1.60
C VAL A 317 -18.13 -6.95 -2.87
N CYS A 318 -16.98 -7.62 -2.86
CA CYS A 318 -16.13 -7.81 -4.04
C CYS A 318 -16.09 -9.27 -4.50
N GLY A 319 -16.91 -10.15 -3.90
CA GLY A 319 -16.84 -11.58 -4.10
C GLY A 319 -15.51 -12.18 -3.61
N ARG A 320 -15.17 -13.38 -4.11
CA ARG A 320 -13.87 -14.01 -3.89
C ARG A 320 -12.99 -13.79 -5.11
N GLN A 321 -12.05 -12.86 -5.00
CA GLN A 321 -11.04 -12.61 -6.02
C GLN A 321 -9.90 -13.62 -5.87
N ARG A 322 -9.34 -14.09 -6.98
CA ARG A 322 -8.25 -15.07 -7.01
C ARG A 322 -7.11 -14.52 -7.84
N PHE A 323 -5.91 -14.58 -7.29
CA PHE A 323 -4.69 -14.06 -7.91
C PHE A 323 -3.58 -15.09 -7.84
N THR A 324 -2.59 -14.94 -8.70
CA THR A 324 -1.39 -15.78 -8.72
C THR A 324 -0.17 -14.89 -8.85
N THR A 325 0.88 -15.17 -8.07
CA THR A 325 2.18 -14.51 -8.20
C THR A 325 3.31 -15.51 -8.10
N ALA A 326 4.37 -15.29 -8.88
CA ALA A 326 5.67 -15.93 -8.70
C ALA A 326 6.78 -14.90 -8.46
N LEU A 327 6.44 -13.61 -8.49
CA LEU A 327 7.39 -12.52 -8.33
C LEU A 327 7.63 -12.26 -6.83
N PRO A 328 8.80 -11.72 -6.46
CA PRO A 328 9.08 -11.38 -5.06
C PRO A 328 8.21 -10.23 -4.54
N GLU A 329 7.72 -9.34 -5.41
CA GLU A 329 6.83 -8.21 -5.10
C GLU A 329 6.04 -7.87 -6.37
N GLU A 330 4.70 -7.89 -6.30
CA GLU A 330 3.80 -7.65 -7.42
C GLU A 330 2.52 -6.92 -6.96
N ASN A 331 1.99 -6.05 -7.82
CA ASN A 331 0.83 -5.22 -7.53
C ASN A 331 -0.42 -5.80 -8.18
N PHE A 332 -1.47 -6.03 -7.39
CA PHE A 332 -2.75 -6.52 -7.85
C PHE A 332 -3.83 -5.47 -7.63
N LEU A 333 -4.55 -5.13 -8.70
CA LEU A 333 -5.66 -4.19 -8.67
C LEU A 333 -6.99 -4.94 -8.65
N PHE A 334 -7.90 -4.51 -7.79
CA PHE A 334 -9.28 -4.99 -7.78
C PHE A 334 -10.24 -3.85 -7.47
N ASN A 335 -11.51 -4.02 -7.84
CA ASN A 335 -12.55 -3.05 -7.54
C ASN A 335 -13.47 -3.60 -6.45
N LEU A 336 -13.92 -2.73 -5.56
CA LEU A 336 -14.94 -3.02 -4.58
C LEU A 336 -15.94 -1.88 -4.51
N GLN A 337 -17.19 -2.21 -4.20
CA GLN A 337 -18.24 -1.24 -3.95
C GLN A 337 -18.46 -1.19 -2.44
N PHE A 338 -18.25 -0.03 -1.83
CA PHE A 338 -18.56 0.15 -0.41
C PHE A 338 -20.07 0.29 -0.26
N PRO A 339 -20.71 -0.52 0.61
CA PRO A 339 -22.10 -0.29 0.99
C PRO A 339 -22.28 1.10 1.61
N PRO A 340 -23.42 1.78 1.39
CA PRO A 340 -23.67 3.08 2.03
C PRO A 340 -23.71 2.99 3.56
N GLU A 341 -24.04 1.82 4.11
CA GLU A 341 -24.07 1.52 5.54
C GLU A 341 -22.70 1.11 6.14
N ALA A 342 -21.62 1.11 5.36
CA ALA A 342 -20.27 0.72 5.79
C ALA A 342 -19.61 1.72 6.77
N VAL A 343 -20.38 2.39 7.62
CA VAL A 343 -19.90 3.46 8.50
C VAL A 343 -19.15 2.95 9.73
N THR A 344 -19.35 1.69 10.08
CA THR A 344 -18.72 1.02 11.24
C THR A 344 -17.40 0.34 10.90
N GLY A 345 -17.02 0.31 9.62
CA GLY A 345 -15.85 -0.43 9.13
C GLY A 345 -16.23 -1.69 8.36
N GLY A 346 -15.20 -2.43 7.97
CA GLY A 346 -15.30 -3.71 7.25
C GLY A 346 -14.06 -4.54 7.49
N GLN A 347 -13.83 -5.56 6.67
CA GLN A 347 -12.64 -6.40 6.74
C GLN A 347 -12.21 -6.84 5.34
N ILE A 348 -10.92 -7.04 5.14
CA ILE A 348 -10.35 -7.72 3.98
C ILE A 348 -9.84 -9.07 4.45
N ALA A 349 -10.49 -10.14 4.02
CA ALA A 349 -10.12 -11.51 4.31
C ALA A 349 -9.20 -12.03 3.21
N ILE A 350 -7.99 -12.46 3.57
CA ILE A 350 -6.96 -12.97 2.65
C ILE A 350 -6.67 -14.42 2.99
N ASP A 351 -6.79 -15.32 2.01
CA ASP A 351 -6.36 -16.70 2.11
C ASP A 351 -5.09 -16.90 1.26
N PRO A 352 -3.91 -17.05 1.89
CA PRO A 352 -2.64 -17.28 1.19
C PRO A 352 -2.50 -18.71 0.63
N SER A 353 -3.41 -19.62 0.97
CA SER A 353 -3.30 -21.05 0.71
C SER A 353 -4.45 -21.58 -0.13
N VAL A 354 -4.38 -21.37 -1.45
CA VAL A 354 -5.41 -21.88 -2.36
C VAL A 354 -4.88 -22.99 -3.25
N GLY A 355 -5.52 -24.16 -3.17
CA GLY A 355 -5.20 -25.32 -4.02
C GLY A 355 -3.80 -25.90 -3.79
N SER A 356 -3.26 -26.59 -4.80
CA SER A 356 -1.96 -27.28 -4.72
C SER A 356 -0.73 -26.35 -4.81
N GLY A 357 -0.96 -25.05 -5.05
CA GLY A 357 0.06 -24.01 -5.08
C GLY A 357 -0.01 -23.08 -3.86
N GLY A 358 -0.79 -23.44 -2.84
CA GLY A 358 -0.92 -22.66 -1.63
C GLY A 358 0.40 -22.52 -0.87
N GLY A 359 0.58 -21.39 -0.20
CA GLY A 359 1.63 -21.22 0.78
C GLY A 359 1.82 -19.77 1.20
N ASP A 360 2.74 -19.55 2.14
CA ASP A 360 3.07 -18.23 2.68
C ASP A 360 3.23 -17.15 1.59
N LEU A 361 2.72 -15.95 1.86
CA LEU A 361 2.87 -14.76 1.02
C LEU A 361 3.65 -13.69 1.75
N LEU A 362 4.43 -12.90 1.02
CA LEU A 362 4.94 -11.63 1.51
C LEU A 362 3.91 -10.53 1.24
N PHE A 363 3.64 -9.69 2.22
CA PHE A 363 2.72 -8.55 2.15
C PHE A 363 3.50 -7.25 2.28
N TYR A 364 3.25 -6.33 1.34
CA TYR A 364 3.93 -5.05 1.24
C TYR A 364 2.99 -3.86 1.38
N GLY A 365 1.70 -4.04 1.18
CA GLY A 365 0.71 -3.01 1.47
C GLY A 365 -0.67 -3.25 0.87
N LEU A 366 -1.64 -2.50 1.37
CA LEU A 366 -2.99 -2.38 0.81
C LEU A 366 -3.39 -0.91 0.81
N ARG A 367 -3.84 -0.42 -0.34
CA ARG A 367 -4.31 0.95 -0.52
C ARG A 367 -5.57 1.04 -1.35
N LEU A 368 -6.34 2.11 -1.16
CA LEU A 368 -7.62 2.38 -1.81
C LEU A 368 -7.66 3.74 -2.46
N ARG A 369 -8.37 3.88 -3.56
CA ARG A 369 -8.74 5.18 -4.13
C ARG A 369 -10.17 5.15 -4.68
N PRO A 370 -10.86 6.28 -4.80
CA PRO A 370 -12.15 6.29 -5.46
C PRO A 370 -12.01 5.87 -6.93
N SER A 371 -13.00 5.15 -7.44
CA SER A 371 -13.13 4.83 -8.86
C SER A 371 -14.50 5.27 -9.37
N SER A 372 -14.55 5.74 -10.62
CA SER A 372 -15.74 6.34 -11.23
C SER A 372 -16.78 5.33 -11.74
#